data_AF-A0A7J8YQJ0-F1
#
_entry.id   AF-A0A7J8YQJ0-F1
#
_cell.length_a   1.000
_cell.length_b   1.000
_cell.length_c   1.000
_cell.angle_alpha   90.00
_cell.angle_beta   90.00
_cell.angle_gamma   90.00
#
_symmetry.space_group_name_H-M   'P 1'
#
loop_
_entity.id
_entity.type
_entity.pdbx_description
1 polymer ?
#
loop_
_entity_poly.entity_id
_entity_poly.type
_entity_poly.pdbx_seq_one_letter_code
_entity_poly.pdbx_strand_id
1 'polypeptide(L)'
;MKVDKHLFRALAKFWNLTYSCFTFRKVDLVPTVEEYMALLRCSKIQVDRAYSRAVNVLAFLKKLMNITRMSEQCVVARIKQKWDSKCIPWKNLKDIILAHPDTKNRVGVFALSIYGLFVFPKALGHVDEAVTDLLD
;
A
#
# COMPACT_ATOMS: atom_id res chain seq x y z
N MET A 1 -2.75 -11.06 -12.80
CA MET A 1 -1.40 -11.33 -12.24
C MET A 1 -1.50 -12.49 -11.28
N LYS A 2 -0.59 -13.47 -11.38
CA LYS A 2 -0.45 -14.52 -10.39
C LYS A 2 0.43 -13.98 -9.26
N VAL A 3 -0.14 -13.83 -8.07
CA VAL A 3 0.56 -13.35 -6.88
C VAL A 3 1.57 -14.41 -6.46
N ASP A 4 2.86 -14.09 -6.49
CA ASP A 4 3.91 -15.02 -6.05
C ASP A 4 3.97 -15.08 -4.52
N LYS A 5 3.27 -16.07 -3.94
CA LYS A 5 3.18 -16.28 -2.50
C LYS A 5 4.56 -16.44 -1.83
N HIS A 6 5.56 -16.98 -2.53
CA HIS A 6 6.89 -17.17 -1.97
C HIS A 6 7.66 -15.85 -1.91
N LEU A 7 7.56 -15.04 -2.96
CA LEU A 7 8.11 -13.68 -2.98
C LEU A 7 7.54 -12.85 -1.82
N PHE A 8 6.21 -12.85 -1.64
CA PHE A 8 5.60 -12.07 -0.56
C PHE A 8 6.01 -12.55 0.83
N ARG A 9 6.12 -13.86 1.03
CA ARG A 9 6.63 -14.42 2.28
C ARG A 9 8.08 -13.98 2.54
N ALA A 10 8.90 -13.89 1.49
CA ALA A 10 10.28 -13.41 1.59
C ALA A 10 10.32 -11.91 1.94
N LEU A 11 9.59 -11.06 1.20
CA LEU A 11 9.51 -9.62 1.47
C LEU A 11 9.07 -9.36 2.92
N ALA A 12 8.00 -10.02 3.39
CA ALA A 12 7.54 -9.88 4.76
C ALA A 12 8.56 -10.37 5.82
N LYS A 13 9.33 -11.41 5.51
CA LYS A 13 10.33 -11.98 6.42
C LYS A 13 11.54 -11.05 6.60
N PHE A 14 11.98 -10.40 5.53
CA PHE A 14 13.19 -9.58 5.54
C PHE A 14 12.92 -8.10 5.78
N TRP A 15 11.65 -7.68 5.81
CA TRP A 15 11.32 -6.29 6.12
C TRP A 15 11.62 -5.93 7.57
N ASN A 16 12.40 -4.87 7.75
CA ASN A 16 12.69 -4.27 9.02
C ASN A 16 11.83 -3.02 9.21
N LEU A 17 10.87 -3.11 10.12
CA LEU A 17 9.92 -2.03 10.38
C LEU A 17 10.59 -0.79 11.01
N THR A 18 11.66 -0.98 11.79
CA THR A 18 12.36 0.12 12.49
C THR A 18 13.11 1.00 11.49
N TYR A 19 13.74 0.39 10.49
CA TYR A 19 14.55 1.12 9.49
C TYR A 19 13.80 1.37 8.18
N SER A 20 12.59 0.82 8.03
CA SER A 20 11.80 0.90 6.79
C SER A 20 12.58 0.43 5.55
N CYS A 21 13.29 -0.70 5.67
CA CYS A 21 14.10 -1.30 4.62
C CYS A 21 14.07 -2.84 4.71
N PHE A 22 14.60 -3.53 3.70
CA PHE A 22 14.86 -4.97 3.81
C PHE A 22 16.24 -5.21 4.42
N THR A 23 16.29 -5.91 5.55
CA THR A 23 17.56 -6.27 6.20
C THR A 23 17.92 -7.72 5.88
N PHE A 24 19.07 -7.91 5.24
CA PHE A 24 19.69 -9.19 4.97
C PHE A 24 20.99 -9.32 5.77
N ARG A 25 20.91 -9.92 6.96
CA ARG A 25 22.02 -10.05 7.91
C ARG A 25 22.59 -8.68 8.31
N LYS A 26 23.64 -8.21 7.63
CA LYS A 26 24.36 -6.94 7.89
C LYS A 26 24.18 -5.92 6.76
N VAL A 27 23.30 -6.20 5.79
CA VAL A 27 23.06 -5.34 4.63
C VAL A 27 21.61 -4.87 4.67
N ASP A 28 21.40 -3.57 4.57
CA ASP A 28 20.09 -2.96 4.43
C ASP A 28 19.88 -2.55 2.97
N LEU A 29 18.70 -2.89 2.44
CA LEU A 29 18.30 -2.61 1.06
C LEU A 29 17.00 -1.80 1.07
N VAL A 30 17.03 -0.63 0.43
CA VAL A 30 15.86 0.19 0.15
C VAL A 30 15.65 0.17 -1.36
N PRO A 31 14.74 -0.69 -1.88
CA PRO A 31 14.57 -0.78 -3.31
C PRO A 31 13.96 0.50 -3.88
N THR A 32 14.37 0.88 -5.09
CA THR A 32 13.73 1.97 -5.82
C THR A 32 12.33 1.55 -6.28
N VAL A 33 11.55 2.52 -6.75
CA VAL A 33 10.20 2.27 -7.29
C VAL A 33 10.26 1.29 -8.46
N GLU A 34 11.27 1.39 -9.33
CA GLU A 34 11.52 0.51 -10.46
C GLU A 34 11.83 -0.91 -10.01
N GLU A 35 12.65 -1.07 -8.97
CA GLU A 35 12.98 -2.37 -8.40
C GLU A 35 11.74 -3.02 -7.76
N TYR A 36 10.89 -2.24 -7.08
CA TYR A 36 9.59 -2.73 -6.60
C TYR A 36 8.65 -3.13 -7.74
N MET A 37 8.57 -2.34 -8.82
CA MET A 37 7.76 -2.70 -10.00
C MET A 37 8.23 -4.02 -10.62
N ALA A 38 9.54 -4.19 -10.76
CA ALA A 38 10.16 -5.39 -11.29
C ALA A 38 9.88 -6.61 -10.39
N LEU A 39 10.12 -6.48 -9.08
CA LEU A 39 9.88 -7.53 -8.09
C LEU A 39 8.41 -7.96 -8.06
N LEU A 40 7.50 -6.99 -7.98
CA LEU A 40 6.06 -7.24 -7.88
C LEU A 40 5.43 -7.61 -9.22
N ARG A 41 6.18 -7.55 -10.33
CA ARG A 41 5.68 -7.68 -11.71
C ARG A 41 4.53 -6.74 -12.00
N CYS A 42 4.57 -5.53 -11.43
CA CYS A 42 3.52 -4.54 -11.48
C CYS A 42 3.94 -3.39 -12.40
N SER A 43 3.65 -3.50 -13.70
CA SER A 43 4.01 -2.49 -14.70
C SER A 43 3.08 -1.26 -14.73
N LYS A 44 2.19 -1.13 -13.74
CA LYS A 44 1.06 -0.17 -13.75
C LYS A 44 1.27 1.05 -12.86
N ILE A 45 2.38 1.17 -12.16
CA ILE A 45 2.62 2.37 -11.37
C ILE A 45 2.96 3.51 -12.33
N GLN A 46 2.21 4.60 -12.26
CA GLN A 46 2.64 5.87 -12.83
C GLN A 46 3.68 6.49 -11.89
N VAL A 47 4.97 6.21 -12.12
CA VAL A 47 6.08 6.66 -11.25
C VAL A 47 6.08 8.17 -11.06
N ASP A 48 5.76 8.94 -12.10
CA ASP A 48 5.63 10.39 -12.04
C ASP A 48 4.57 10.86 -11.01
N ARG A 49 3.44 10.13 -10.93
CA ARG A 49 2.40 10.41 -9.93
C ARG A 49 2.82 10.06 -8.50
N ALA A 50 3.75 9.12 -8.33
CA ALA A 50 4.27 8.73 -7.02
C ALA A 50 4.97 9.88 -6.30
N TYR A 51 5.63 10.74 -7.06
CA TYR A 51 6.35 11.88 -6.57
C TYR A 51 5.54 13.18 -6.66
N SER A 52 4.45 13.20 -7.44
CA SER A 52 3.55 14.35 -7.54
C SER A 52 2.58 14.39 -6.35
N ARG A 53 2.64 15.48 -5.56
CA ARG A 53 1.76 15.70 -4.41
C ARG A 53 0.43 16.33 -4.86
N ALA A 54 -0.45 15.57 -5.48
CA ALA A 54 -1.84 16.01 -5.73
C ALA A 54 -2.75 15.46 -4.62
N VAL A 55 -2.86 16.17 -3.50
CA VAL A 55 -3.71 15.73 -2.37
C VAL A 55 -5.18 16.04 -2.70
N ASN A 56 -5.95 15.01 -3.07
CA ASN A 56 -7.41 15.11 -3.18
C ASN A 56 -8.11 14.07 -2.31
N VAL A 57 -8.54 14.50 -1.13
CA VAL A 57 -9.29 13.71 -0.13
C VAL A 57 -10.52 12.99 -0.71
N LEU A 58 -11.25 13.65 -1.62
CA LEU A 58 -12.44 13.04 -2.24
C LEU A 58 -12.05 11.94 -3.23
N ALA A 59 -10.89 12.08 -3.89
CA ALA A 59 -10.32 11.03 -4.72
C ALA A 59 -9.84 9.84 -3.87
N PHE A 60 -9.19 10.09 -2.73
CA PHE A 60 -8.76 9.05 -1.79
C PHE A 60 -9.92 8.18 -1.29
N LEU A 61 -11.02 8.82 -0.85
CA LEU A 61 -12.24 8.13 -0.43
C LEU A 61 -12.82 7.26 -1.55
N LYS A 62 -12.99 7.83 -2.76
CA LYS A 62 -13.50 7.11 -3.93
C LYS A 62 -12.63 5.92 -4.32
N LYS A 63 -11.31 6.07 -4.29
CA LYS A 63 -10.37 4.99 -4.61
C LYS A 63 -10.42 3.87 -3.58
N LEU A 64 -10.45 4.20 -2.29
CA LEU A 64 -10.61 3.20 -1.24
C LEU A 64 -11.94 2.45 -1.40
N MET A 65 -13.05 3.13 -1.68
CA MET A 65 -14.32 2.46 -1.97
C MET A 65 -14.21 1.51 -3.17
N ASN A 66 -13.57 1.93 -4.26
CA ASN A 66 -13.40 1.10 -5.46
C ASN A 66 -12.54 -0.14 -5.23
N ILE A 67 -11.44 0.00 -4.48
CA ILE A 67 -10.49 -1.09 -4.20
C ILE A 67 -11.07 -2.05 -3.14
N THR A 68 -11.69 -1.52 -2.08
CA THR A 68 -12.19 -2.32 -0.95
C THR A 68 -13.62 -2.80 -1.14
N ARG A 69 -14.37 -2.24 -2.10
CA ARG A 69 -15.81 -2.46 -2.34
C ARG A 69 -16.69 -2.19 -1.11
N MET A 70 -16.26 -1.27 -0.26
CA MET A 70 -16.99 -0.84 0.94
C MET A 70 -17.84 0.39 0.65
N SER A 71 -18.89 0.60 1.45
CA SER A 71 -19.65 1.85 1.43
C SER A 71 -18.83 3.02 1.96
N GLU A 72 -19.19 4.24 1.55
CA GLU A 72 -18.51 5.47 1.96
C GLU A 72 -18.40 5.59 3.48
N GLN A 73 -19.51 5.39 4.18
CA GLN A 73 -19.58 5.45 5.65
C GLN A 73 -18.59 4.48 6.32
N CYS A 74 -18.44 3.28 5.76
CA CYS A 74 -17.54 2.28 6.31
C CYS A 74 -16.06 2.62 6.05
N VAL A 75 -15.75 3.27 4.92
CA VAL A 75 -14.40 3.76 4.61
C VAL A 75 -14.06 4.98 5.49
N VAL A 76 -14.96 5.96 5.60
CA VAL A 76 -14.77 7.17 6.41
C VAL A 76 -14.47 6.81 7.87
N ALA A 77 -15.21 5.86 8.44
CA ALA A 77 -14.99 5.39 9.82
C ALA A 77 -13.61 4.74 10.05
N ARG A 78 -12.94 4.30 8.98
CA ARG A 78 -11.64 3.61 9.01
C ARG A 78 -10.47 4.54 8.72
N ILE A 79 -10.72 5.70 8.13
CA ILE A 79 -9.71 6.72 7.87
C ILE A 79 -9.42 7.48 9.16
N LYS A 80 -8.15 7.74 9.41
CA LYS A 80 -7.67 8.55 10.53
C LYS A 80 -6.80 9.68 10.00
N GLN A 81 -6.89 10.83 10.65
CA GLN A 81 -5.91 11.89 10.41
C GLN A 81 -4.63 11.55 11.17
N LYS A 82 -3.50 11.56 10.46
CA LYS A 82 -2.17 11.38 11.02
C LYS A 82 -1.28 12.48 10.46
N TRP A 83 -0.73 13.30 11.37
CA TRP A 83 0.02 14.49 10.98
C TRP A 83 -0.82 15.40 10.07
N ASP A 84 -0.34 15.68 8.87
CA ASP A 84 -0.93 16.56 7.87
C ASP A 84 -1.75 15.82 6.80
N SER A 85 -2.01 14.51 6.95
CA SER A 85 -2.74 13.74 5.94
C SER A 85 -3.75 12.74 6.49
N LYS A 86 -4.66 12.32 5.61
CA LYS A 86 -5.58 11.22 5.89
C LYS A 86 -4.89 9.89 5.59
N CYS A 87 -5.04 8.94 6.50
CA CYS A 87 -4.44 7.62 6.36
C CYS A 87 -5.40 6.51 6.76
N ILE A 88 -5.18 5.31 6.22
CA ILE A 88 -5.89 4.09 6.63
C ILE A 88 -4.92 3.16 7.38
N PRO A 89 -5.26 2.67 8.59
CA PRO A 89 -4.42 1.74 9.33
C PRO A 89 -4.25 0.40 8.60
N TRP A 90 -3.05 -0.18 8.65
CA TRP A 90 -2.76 -1.51 8.07
C TRP A 90 -3.70 -2.58 8.59
N LYS A 91 -4.03 -2.57 9.89
CA LYS A 91 -4.95 -3.54 10.50
C LYS A 91 -6.28 -3.60 9.73
N ASN A 92 -6.82 -2.44 9.35
CA ASN A 92 -8.07 -2.34 8.62
C ASN A 92 -7.94 -2.91 7.20
N LEU A 93 -6.83 -2.64 6.52
CA LEU A 93 -6.55 -3.20 5.19
C LEU A 93 -6.32 -4.71 5.23
N LYS A 94 -5.62 -5.21 6.25
CA LYS A 94 -5.38 -6.63 6.48
C LYS A 94 -6.68 -7.41 6.64
N ASP A 95 -7.60 -6.90 7.46
CA ASP A 95 -8.91 -7.53 7.66
C ASP A 95 -9.70 -7.59 6.34
N ILE A 96 -9.62 -6.55 5.51
CA ILE A 96 -10.23 -6.52 4.17
C ILE A 96 -9.59 -7.57 3.26
N ILE A 97 -8.25 -7.67 3.19
CA ILE A 97 -7.55 -8.67 2.37
C ILE A 97 -7.93 -10.10 2.76
N LEU A 98 -8.17 -10.36 4.05
CA LEU A 98 -8.55 -11.67 4.55
C LEU A 98 -10.01 -12.01 4.26
N ALA A 99 -10.91 -11.03 4.34
CA ALA A 99 -12.35 -11.23 4.17
C ALA A 99 -12.84 -11.13 2.71
N HIS A 100 -12.07 -10.52 1.80
CA HIS A 100 -12.55 -10.22 0.45
C HIS A 100 -12.61 -11.49 -0.44
N PRO A 101 -13.75 -11.83 -1.06
CA PRO A 101 -13.89 -13.05 -1.87
C PRO A 101 -13.18 -12.96 -3.23
N ASP A 102 -13.16 -11.77 -3.85
CA ASP A 102 -12.45 -11.54 -5.13
C ASP A 102 -10.94 -11.44 -4.95
N THR A 103 -10.20 -12.31 -5.63
CA THR A 103 -8.74 -12.34 -5.63
C THR A 103 -8.13 -11.07 -6.23
N LYS A 104 -8.74 -10.45 -7.25
CA LYS A 104 -8.21 -9.25 -7.91
C LYS A 104 -8.21 -8.05 -6.95
N ASN A 105 -9.29 -7.87 -6.18
CA ASN A 105 -9.38 -6.80 -5.20
C ASN A 105 -8.40 -7.02 -4.03
N ARG A 106 -8.21 -8.27 -3.60
CA ARG A 106 -7.17 -8.60 -2.61
C ARG A 106 -5.78 -8.17 -3.08
N VAL A 107 -5.44 -8.38 -4.36
CA VAL A 107 -4.18 -7.89 -4.93
C VAL A 107 -4.10 -6.37 -4.89
N GLY A 108 -5.18 -5.66 -5.22
CA GLY A 108 -5.22 -4.19 -5.17
C GLY A 108 -4.99 -3.63 -3.76
N VAL A 109 -5.74 -4.12 -2.76
CA VAL A 109 -5.57 -3.70 -1.35
C VAL A 109 -4.18 -4.08 -0.83
N PHE A 110 -3.68 -5.24 -1.23
CA PHE A 110 -2.36 -5.71 -0.83
C PHE A 110 -1.25 -4.84 -1.46
N ALA A 111 -1.34 -4.53 -2.76
CA ALA A 111 -0.42 -3.62 -3.45
C ALA A 111 -0.42 -2.24 -2.79
N LEU A 112 -1.61 -1.68 -2.50
CA LEU A 112 -1.76 -0.43 -1.76
C LEU A 112 -1.02 -0.47 -0.41
N SER A 113 -1.10 -1.61 0.27
CA SER A 113 -0.44 -1.82 1.56
C SER A 113 1.08 -1.91 1.42
N ILE A 114 1.59 -2.54 0.35
CA ILE A 114 3.03 -2.55 0.07
C ILE A 114 3.52 -1.12 -0.22
N TYR A 115 2.86 -0.39 -1.12
CA TYR A 115 3.29 0.96 -1.43
C TYR A 115 3.22 1.89 -0.23
N GLY A 116 2.15 1.82 0.58
CA GLY A 116 1.97 2.79 1.66
C GLY A 116 2.68 2.46 2.97
N LEU A 117 3.01 1.19 3.21
CA LEU A 117 3.71 0.78 4.43
C LEU A 117 5.21 0.57 4.20
N PHE A 118 5.63 0.29 2.96
CA PHE A 118 6.99 -0.14 2.66
C PHE A 118 7.71 0.79 1.66
N VAL A 119 7.03 1.23 0.58
CA VAL A 119 7.69 2.02 -0.47
C VAL A 119 7.65 3.52 -0.17
N PHE A 120 6.52 4.02 0.33
CA PHE A 120 6.28 5.43 0.66
C PHE A 120 5.70 5.57 2.08
N PRO A 121 6.38 5.05 3.12
CA PRO A 121 5.88 5.13 4.49
C PRO A 121 5.89 6.57 4.98
N LYS A 122 4.71 7.13 5.22
CA LYS A 122 4.55 8.45 5.86
C LYS A 122 4.31 8.36 7.37
N ALA A 123 3.61 7.31 7.80
CA ALA A 123 3.31 7.05 9.20
C ALA A 123 3.34 5.55 9.49
N LEU A 124 3.99 5.17 10.60
CA LEU A 124 4.18 3.77 10.97
C LEU A 124 2.84 3.01 11.03
N GLY A 125 2.73 1.93 10.25
CA GLY A 125 1.55 1.08 10.23
C GLY A 125 0.31 1.69 9.57
N HIS A 126 0.46 2.79 8.82
CA HIS A 126 -0.63 3.48 8.14
C HIS A 126 -0.29 3.73 6.67
N VAL A 127 -1.28 3.60 5.79
CA VAL A 127 -1.15 3.96 4.38
C VAL A 127 -1.69 5.36 4.16
N ASP A 128 -0.85 6.22 3.59
CA ASP A 128 -1.17 7.61 3.28
C ASP A 128 -2.07 7.77 2.05
N GLU A 129 -2.85 8.84 2.00
CA GLU A 129 -3.76 9.12 0.89
C GLU A 129 -3.05 9.28 -0.46
N ALA A 130 -1.85 9.87 -0.49
CA ALA A 130 -1.07 10.06 -1.72
C ALA A 130 -0.70 8.72 -2.39
N VAL A 131 -0.60 7.64 -1.61
CA VAL A 131 -0.25 6.30 -2.09
C VAL A 131 -1.37 5.74 -2.98
N THR A 132 -2.62 6.15 -2.78
CA THR A 132 -3.71 5.70 -3.65
C THR A 132 -3.61 6.25 -5.06
N ASP A 133 -2.83 7.30 -5.29
CA ASP A 133 -2.59 7.85 -6.63
C ASP A 133 -1.65 7.01 -7.50
N LEU A 134 -0.99 6.03 -6.88
CA LEU A 134 -0.18 5.01 -7.55
C LEU A 134 -0.99 3.92 -8.22
N LEU A 135 -2.26 3.77 -7.85
CA LEU A 135 -3.14 2.71 -8.33
C LEU A 135 -4.26 3.32 -9.18
N ASP A 136 -4.29 2.93 -10.46
CA ASP A 136 -5.38 3.21 -11.41
C ASP A 136 -6.41 2.06 -11.47
#